data_AF-A0A970IKI8-F1
#
_entry.id   AF-A0A970IKI8-F1
#
_cell.length_a   1.000
_cell.length_b   1.000
_cell.length_c   1.000
_cell.angle_alpha   90.00
_cell.angle_beta   90.00
_cell.angle_gamma   90.00
#
_symmetry.space_group_name_H-M   'P 1'
#
loop_
_entity.id
_entity.type
_entity.pdbx_description
1 polymer ?
#
loop_
_entity_poly.entity_id
_entity_poly.type
_entity_poly.pdbx_seq_one_letter_code
_entity_poly.pdbx_strand_id
1 'polypeptide(L)'
;MNEKLVKAMNEQINKEIYSAFLYLAMSEWAMQKGLKGAAHWLYVQYLEEMAHGQNIYRYLQVRGDPVELYPVAKPESGWNSLLEVYRDVLAHEKTVTASIANLANISQDVRDHATSIFLEWYVTEQVEEEGNATDIIQRLQLAGDNLSGLLMIDTELSARTFAPPVVPGLPPAP
;
A
#
# COMPACT_ATOMS: atom_id res chain seq x y z
N MET A 1 4.50 0.36 24.51
CA MET A 1 4.15 1.73 24.04
C MET A 1 2.90 2.24 24.74
N ASN A 2 2.47 3.50 24.50
CA ASN A 2 1.16 3.98 24.97
C ASN A 2 0.01 3.16 24.35
N GLU A 3 -1.01 2.79 25.13
CA GLU A 3 -2.12 1.93 24.68
C GLU A 3 -2.85 2.46 23.42
N LYS A 4 -3.05 3.77 23.32
CA LYS A 4 -3.68 4.41 22.14
C LYS A 4 -2.84 4.18 20.88
N LEU A 5 -1.52 4.29 21.01
CA LEU A 5 -0.58 4.08 19.90
C LEU A 5 -0.51 2.59 19.51
N VAL A 6 -0.42 1.67 20.49
CA VAL A 6 -0.44 0.22 20.24
C VAL A 6 -1.70 -0.19 19.49
N LYS A 7 -2.87 0.30 19.93
CA LYS A 7 -4.14 0.01 19.27
C LYS A 7 -4.15 0.51 17.83
N ALA A 8 -3.76 1.76 17.60
CA ALA A 8 -3.75 2.35 16.27
C ALA A 8 -2.76 1.63 15.32
N MET A 9 -1.61 1.16 15.85
CA MET A 9 -0.65 0.36 15.07
C MET A 9 -1.23 -1.00 14.67
N ASN A 10 -1.96 -1.67 15.56
CA ASN A 10 -2.67 -2.92 15.24
C ASN A 10 -3.75 -2.71 14.17
N GLU A 11 -4.51 -1.62 14.27
CA GLU A 11 -5.47 -1.22 13.24
C GLU A 11 -4.78 -0.97 11.89
N GLN A 12 -3.58 -0.38 11.90
CA GLN A 12 -2.80 -0.14 10.68
C GLN A 12 -2.30 -1.43 10.04
N ILE A 13 -1.84 -2.42 10.82
CA ILE A 13 -1.48 -3.75 10.29
C ILE A 13 -2.63 -4.32 9.46
N ASN A 14 -3.86 -4.24 9.99
CA ASN A 14 -5.03 -4.73 9.27
C ASN A 14 -5.36 -3.90 8.02
N LYS A 15 -5.12 -2.57 8.05
CA LYS A 15 -5.30 -1.71 6.88
C LYS A 15 -4.33 -2.08 5.76
N GLU A 16 -3.04 -2.27 6.04
CA GLU A 16 -2.07 -2.67 5.01
C GLU A 16 -2.39 -4.04 4.42
N ILE A 17 -2.76 -5.01 5.27
CA ILE A 17 -3.15 -6.35 4.78
C ILE A 17 -4.42 -6.28 3.93
N TYR A 18 -5.37 -5.40 4.27
CA TYR A 18 -6.54 -5.15 3.43
C TYR A 18 -6.16 -4.49 2.10
N SER A 19 -5.28 -3.47 2.10
CA SER A 19 -4.72 -2.86 0.89
C SER A 19 -4.13 -3.94 -0.03
N ALA A 20 -3.34 -4.85 0.53
CA ALA A 20 -2.78 -5.97 -0.20
C ALA A 20 -3.88 -6.83 -0.87
N PHE A 21 -4.90 -7.23 -0.11
CA PHE A 21 -6.01 -8.02 -0.64
C PHE A 21 -6.78 -7.29 -1.75
N LEU A 22 -6.96 -5.97 -1.62
CA LEU A 22 -7.57 -5.13 -2.64
C LEU A 22 -6.74 -5.15 -3.93
N TYR A 23 -5.42 -4.97 -3.83
CA TYR A 23 -4.53 -4.97 -4.99
C TYR A 23 -4.42 -6.34 -5.66
N LEU A 24 -4.49 -7.42 -4.87
CA LEU A 24 -4.60 -8.77 -5.43
C LEU A 24 -5.91 -8.97 -6.22
N ALA A 25 -7.03 -8.44 -5.73
CA ALA A 25 -8.31 -8.49 -6.45
C ALA A 25 -8.29 -7.65 -7.74
N MET A 26 -7.66 -6.48 -7.72
CA MET A 26 -7.46 -5.65 -8.91
C MET A 26 -6.51 -6.33 -9.92
N SER A 27 -5.47 -7.00 -9.43
CA SER A 27 -4.55 -7.79 -10.26
C SER A 27 -5.28 -8.90 -11.02
N GLU A 28 -6.12 -9.68 -10.31
CA GLU A 28 -6.96 -10.70 -10.93
C GLU A 28 -7.92 -10.10 -11.97
N TRP A 29 -8.55 -8.96 -11.66
CA TRP A 29 -9.41 -8.28 -12.63
C TRP A 29 -8.64 -7.89 -13.89
N ALA A 30 -7.44 -7.31 -13.75
CA ALA A 30 -6.62 -6.90 -14.89
C ALA A 30 -6.19 -8.12 -15.73
N MET A 31 -5.86 -9.24 -15.08
CA MET A 31 -5.54 -10.50 -15.74
C MET A 31 -6.73 -11.01 -16.58
N GLN A 32 -7.95 -10.98 -16.04
CA GLN A 32 -9.17 -11.37 -16.77
C GLN A 32 -9.47 -10.47 -17.99
N LYS A 33 -8.91 -9.24 -18.03
CA LYS A 33 -9.00 -8.34 -19.18
C LYS A 33 -7.84 -8.48 -20.18
N GLY A 34 -6.88 -9.36 -19.90
CA GLY A 34 -5.69 -9.54 -20.73
C GLY A 34 -4.63 -8.45 -20.57
N LEU A 35 -4.76 -7.60 -19.54
CA LEU A 35 -3.82 -6.53 -19.19
C LEU A 35 -2.75 -7.09 -18.25
N LYS A 36 -1.81 -7.86 -18.81
CA LYS A 36 -0.88 -8.67 -18.02
C LYS A 36 0.13 -7.82 -17.25
N GLY A 37 0.54 -6.69 -17.79
CA GLY A 37 1.51 -5.84 -17.10
C GLY A 37 0.88 -5.04 -15.97
N ALA A 38 -0.36 -4.56 -16.13
CA ALA A 38 -1.13 -4.00 -15.03
C ALA A 38 -1.38 -5.05 -13.93
N ALA A 39 -1.75 -6.28 -14.30
CA ALA A 39 -1.91 -7.37 -13.35
C ALA A 39 -0.62 -7.62 -12.56
N HIS A 40 0.53 -7.64 -13.25
CA HIS A 40 1.84 -7.77 -12.62
C HIS A 40 2.15 -6.61 -11.67
N TRP A 41 1.94 -5.37 -12.09
CA TRP A 41 2.16 -4.19 -11.25
C TRP A 41 1.33 -4.25 -9.96
N LEU A 42 0.04 -4.58 -10.06
CA LEU A 42 -0.88 -4.68 -8.92
C LEU A 42 -0.52 -5.87 -8.02
N TYR A 43 0.02 -6.95 -8.60
CA TYR A 43 0.54 -8.06 -7.82
C TYR A 43 1.81 -7.68 -7.04
N VAL A 44 2.70 -6.87 -7.63
CA VAL A 44 3.86 -6.33 -6.90
C VAL A 44 3.40 -5.42 -5.77
N GLN A 45 2.41 -4.55 -6.01
CA GLN A 45 1.84 -3.71 -4.96
C GLN A 45 1.26 -4.56 -3.81
N TYR A 46 0.57 -5.67 -4.11
CA TYR A 46 0.14 -6.64 -3.09
C TYR A 46 1.32 -7.14 -2.23
N LEU A 47 2.47 -7.45 -2.83
CA LEU A 47 3.65 -7.90 -2.08
C LEU A 47 4.22 -6.78 -1.19
N GLU A 48 4.23 -5.54 -1.68
CA GLU A 48 4.70 -4.36 -0.93
C GLU A 48 3.79 -4.09 0.27
N GLU A 49 2.46 -4.06 0.10
CA GLU A 49 1.53 -3.87 1.22
C GLU A 49 1.56 -5.00 2.26
N MET A 50 1.75 -6.24 1.82
CA MET A 50 2.00 -7.35 2.74
C MET A 50 3.26 -7.11 3.57
N ALA A 51 4.33 -6.59 2.93
CA ALA A 51 5.56 -6.25 3.63
C ALA A 51 5.37 -5.05 4.57
N HIS A 52 4.58 -4.04 4.19
CA HIS A 52 4.23 -2.89 5.04
C HIS A 52 3.57 -3.36 6.35
N GLY A 53 2.52 -4.19 6.24
CA GLY A 53 1.84 -4.75 7.41
C GLY A 53 2.75 -5.63 8.27
N GLN A 54 3.60 -6.46 7.64
CA GLN A 54 4.58 -7.29 8.34
C GLN A 54 5.63 -6.45 9.07
N ASN A 55 6.08 -5.33 8.50
CA ASN A 55 7.05 -4.46 9.13
C ASN A 55 6.47 -3.77 10.38
N ILE A 56 5.21 -3.33 10.35
CA ILE A 56 4.51 -2.80 11.54
C ILE A 56 4.33 -3.91 12.60
N TYR A 57 3.91 -5.11 12.18
CA TYR A 57 3.80 -6.28 13.06
C TYR A 57 5.13 -6.56 13.77
N ARG A 58 6.23 -6.60 13.03
CA ARG A 58 7.57 -6.86 13.58
C ARG A 58 8.03 -5.72 14.49
N TYR A 59 7.70 -4.48 14.15
CA TYR A 59 8.00 -3.34 15.00
C TYR A 59 7.33 -3.46 16.37
N LEU A 60 6.05 -3.82 16.43
CA LEU A 60 5.35 -4.08 17.70
C LEU A 60 6.05 -5.17 18.52
N GLN A 61 6.45 -6.28 17.89
CA GLN A 61 7.16 -7.36 18.56
C GLN A 61 8.51 -6.90 19.13
N VAL A 62 9.29 -6.14 18.37
CA VAL A 62 10.59 -5.58 18.82
C VAL A 62 10.40 -4.62 20.00
N ARG A 63 9.29 -3.86 20.01
CA ARG A 63 8.91 -2.98 21.13
C ARG A 63 8.35 -3.73 22.34
N GLY A 64 8.10 -5.05 22.22
CA GLY A 64 7.53 -5.88 23.28
C GLY A 64 6.04 -5.66 23.49
N ASP A 65 5.34 -5.09 22.51
CA ASP A 65 3.91 -4.79 22.56
C ASP A 65 3.08 -5.92 21.90
N PRO A 66 1.85 -6.16 22.38
CA PRO A 66 0.99 -7.22 21.83
C PRO A 66 0.53 -6.88 20.42
N VAL A 67 0.42 -7.94 19.61
CA VAL A 67 -0.16 -7.88 18.26
C VAL A 67 -1.49 -8.62 18.24
N GLU A 68 -2.54 -7.92 17.80
CA GLU A 68 -3.86 -8.46 17.54
C GLU A 68 -4.11 -8.51 16.03
N LEU A 69 -4.44 -9.70 15.51
CA LEU A 69 -4.79 -9.87 14.10
C LEU A 69 -6.31 -9.77 13.94
N TYR A 70 -6.75 -8.84 13.10
CA TYR A 70 -8.16 -8.60 12.84
C TYR A 70 -8.66 -9.33 11.59
N PRO A 71 -9.99 -9.55 11.46
CA PRO A 71 -10.56 -10.08 10.23
C PRO A 71 -10.30 -9.15 9.04
N VAL A 72 -9.78 -9.70 7.96
CA VAL A 72 -9.61 -8.99 6.68
C VAL A 72 -10.92 -9.05 5.91
N ALA A 73 -11.51 -7.89 5.62
CA ALA A 73 -12.75 -7.81 4.87
C ALA A 73 -12.55 -8.26 3.41
N LYS A 74 -13.60 -8.77 2.77
CA LYS A 74 -13.58 -9.04 1.33
C LYS A 74 -13.36 -7.72 0.58
N PRO A 75 -12.37 -7.63 -0.32
CA PRO A 75 -12.14 -6.43 -1.10
C PRO A 75 -13.29 -6.19 -2.09
N GLU A 76 -13.39 -4.95 -2.57
CA GLU A 76 -14.28 -4.63 -3.67
C GLU A 76 -13.88 -5.37 -4.95
N SER A 77 -14.81 -5.45 -5.90
CA SER A 77 -14.58 -6.19 -7.14
C SER A 77 -15.44 -5.62 -8.27
N GLY A 78 -14.89 -5.59 -9.48
CA GLY A 78 -15.63 -5.26 -10.69
C GLY A 78 -15.39 -3.83 -11.12
N TRP A 79 -14.32 -3.63 -11.88
CA TRP A 79 -13.99 -2.34 -12.51
C TRP A 79 -14.39 -2.37 -14.00
N ASN A 80 -14.64 -1.20 -14.58
CA ASN A 80 -15.00 -1.04 -15.99
C ASN A 80 -13.80 -0.73 -16.87
N SER A 81 -12.73 -0.15 -16.30
CA SER A 81 -11.53 0.23 -17.05
C SER A 81 -10.28 0.25 -16.18
N LEU A 82 -9.11 0.20 -16.81
CA LEU A 82 -7.84 0.32 -16.09
C LEU A 82 -7.70 1.70 -15.41
N LEU A 83 -8.26 2.75 -16.02
CA LEU A 83 -8.30 4.09 -15.44
C LEU A 83 -9.11 4.13 -14.15
N GLU A 84 -10.21 3.38 -14.08
CA GLU A 84 -11.01 3.27 -12.85
C GLU A 84 -10.25 2.53 -11.76
N VAL A 85 -9.58 1.42 -12.10
CA VAL A 85 -8.72 0.69 -11.15
C VAL A 85 -7.70 1.61 -10.50
N TYR A 86 -6.91 2.35 -11.28
CA TYR A 86 -5.88 3.22 -10.71
C TYR A 86 -6.44 4.45 -9.99
N ARG A 87 -7.64 4.92 -10.35
CA ARG A 87 -8.33 5.96 -9.57
C ARG A 87 -8.73 5.44 -8.19
N ASP A 88 -9.19 4.20 -8.11
CA ASP A 88 -9.52 3.56 -6.84
C ASP A 88 -8.26 3.27 -6.02
N VAL A 89 -7.15 2.86 -6.66
CA VAL A 89 -5.82 2.77 -5.99
C VAL A 89 -5.46 4.11 -5.36
N LEU A 90 -5.49 5.21 -6.13
CA LEU A 90 -5.15 6.54 -5.59
C LEU A 90 -6.10 6.99 -4.48
N ALA A 91 -7.39 6.70 -4.60
CA ALA A 91 -8.37 7.03 -3.58
C ALA A 91 -8.11 6.24 -2.29
N HIS A 92 -7.82 4.95 -2.41
CA HIS A 92 -7.47 4.07 -1.30
C HIS A 92 -6.18 4.51 -0.63
N GLU A 93 -5.11 4.76 -1.39
CA GLU A 93 -3.83 5.23 -0.87
C GLU A 93 -3.96 6.52 -0.07
N LYS A 94 -4.78 7.48 -0.52
CA LYS A 94 -5.06 8.69 0.27
C LYS A 94 -5.68 8.40 1.63
N THR A 95 -6.44 7.32 1.77
CA THR A 95 -6.96 6.88 3.08
C THR A 95 -5.88 6.27 3.95
N VAL A 96 -4.93 5.54 3.36
CA VAL A 96 -3.76 4.97 4.04
C VAL A 96 -2.84 6.11 4.50
N THR A 97 -2.53 7.07 3.62
CA THR A 97 -1.78 8.30 3.93
C THR A 97 -2.36 9.04 5.12
N ALA A 98 -3.68 9.26 5.13
CA ALA A 98 -4.35 9.92 6.25
C ALA A 98 -4.22 9.11 7.55
N SER A 99 -4.26 7.78 7.47
CA SER A 99 -4.08 6.89 8.62
C SER A 99 -2.66 6.93 9.18
N ILE A 100 -1.64 6.89 8.31
CA ILE A 100 -0.22 7.03 8.67
C ILE A 100 0.04 8.40 9.30
N ALA A 101 -0.48 9.48 8.71
CA ALA A 101 -0.35 10.83 9.26
C ALA A 101 -0.98 10.92 10.67
N ASN A 102 -2.15 10.29 10.88
CA ASN A 102 -2.77 10.21 12.19
C ASN A 102 -1.90 9.41 13.19
N LEU A 103 -1.28 8.30 12.79
CA LEU A 103 -0.34 7.57 13.64
C LEU A 103 0.86 8.41 14.05
N ALA A 104 1.44 9.15 13.10
CA ALA A 104 2.57 10.05 13.37
C ALA A 104 2.18 11.15 14.34
N ASN A 105 0.96 11.69 14.25
CA ASN A 105 0.45 12.66 15.23
C ASN A 105 0.29 12.00 16.61
N ILE A 106 -0.28 10.80 16.70
CA ILE A 106 -0.43 10.09 17.97
C ILE A 106 0.93 9.82 18.61
N SER A 107 1.95 9.40 17.85
CA SER A 107 3.29 9.13 18.39
C SER A 107 3.95 10.40 18.93
N GLN A 108 3.76 11.54 18.26
CA GLN A 108 4.23 12.84 18.75
C GLN A 108 3.51 13.30 20.02
N ASP A 109 2.18 13.17 20.06
CA ASP A 109 1.35 13.56 21.21
C ASP A 109 1.75 12.81 22.48
N VAL A 110 2.01 11.50 22.36
CA VAL A 110 2.44 10.65 23.48
C VAL A 110 3.96 10.66 23.69
N ARG A 111 4.69 11.45 22.89
CA ARG A 111 6.15 11.61 22.93
C ARG A 111 6.92 10.30 22.75
N ASP A 112 6.40 9.37 21.94
CA ASP A 112 7.10 8.14 21.57
C ASP A 112 8.00 8.41 20.35
N HIS A 113 9.18 8.97 20.63
CA HIS A 113 10.15 9.38 19.60
C HIS A 113 10.61 8.21 18.71
N ALA A 114 10.74 7.01 19.28
CA ALA A 114 11.13 5.83 18.52
C ALA A 114 10.07 5.43 17.48
N THR A 115 8.79 5.57 17.80
CA THR A 115 7.70 5.32 16.85
C THR A 115 7.59 6.44 15.83
N SER A 116 7.82 7.69 16.23
CA SER A 116 7.86 8.81 15.28
C SER A 116 8.91 8.57 14.19
N ILE A 117 10.14 8.18 14.55
CA ILE A 117 11.21 7.88 13.58
C ILE A 117 10.83 6.69 12.69
N PHE A 118 10.25 5.64 13.26
CA PHE A 118 9.78 4.49 12.49
C PHE A 118 8.71 4.89 11.44
N LEU A 119 7.78 5.77 11.83
CA LEU A 119 6.70 6.23 10.96
C LEU A 119 7.16 7.25 9.91
N GLU A 120 8.31 7.90 10.06
CA GLU A 120 8.85 8.80 9.02
C GLU A 120 9.02 8.10 7.68
N TRP A 121 9.45 6.83 7.69
CA TRP A 121 9.57 6.02 6.48
C TRP A 121 8.21 5.82 5.79
N TYR A 122 7.17 5.47 6.55
CA TYR A 122 5.81 5.31 6.01
C TYR A 122 5.25 6.65 5.50
N VAL A 123 5.55 7.77 6.18
CA VAL A 123 5.13 9.09 5.71
C VAL A 123 5.74 9.42 4.35
N THR A 124 7.02 9.09 4.13
CA THR A 124 7.66 9.29 2.82
C THR A 124 7.20 8.28 1.78
N GLU A 125 7.00 7.02 2.17
CA GLU A 125 6.52 5.96 1.28
C GLU A 125 5.17 6.31 0.67
N GLN A 126 4.22 6.79 1.50
CA GLN A 126 2.90 7.19 1.03
C GLN A 126 2.93 8.34 0.00
N VAL A 127 3.98 9.18 0.01
CA VAL A 127 4.16 10.20 -1.04
C VAL A 127 4.55 9.54 -2.37
N GLU A 128 5.39 8.52 -2.33
CA GLU A 128 5.77 7.73 -3.51
C GLU A 128 4.58 6.92 -4.05
N GLU A 129 3.78 6.30 -3.17
CA GLU A 129 2.59 5.53 -3.54
C GLU A 129 1.53 6.37 -4.27
N GLU A 130 1.18 7.53 -3.69
CA GLU A 130 0.26 8.47 -4.34
C GLU A 130 0.84 9.01 -5.67
N GLY A 131 2.15 9.22 -5.74
CA GLY A 131 2.85 9.65 -6.94
C GLY A 131 2.78 8.63 -8.06
N ASN A 132 3.07 7.36 -7.75
CA ASN A 132 3.03 6.23 -8.69
C ASN A 132 1.62 6.04 -9.27
N ALA A 133 0.59 6.03 -8.42
CA ALA A 133 -0.80 5.93 -8.87
C ALA A 133 -1.20 7.13 -9.74
N THR A 134 -0.78 8.34 -9.35
CA THR A 134 -1.08 9.57 -10.11
C THR A 134 -0.43 9.57 -11.50
N ASP A 135 0.83 9.16 -11.63
CA ASP A 135 1.52 9.08 -12.93
C ASP A 135 0.79 8.14 -13.89
N ILE A 136 0.41 6.95 -13.41
CA ILE A 136 -0.30 5.97 -14.21
C ILE A 136 -1.66 6.51 -14.66
N ILE A 137 -2.41 7.15 -13.76
CA ILE A 137 -3.69 7.81 -14.11
C ILE A 137 -3.48 8.85 -15.21
N GLN A 138 -2.47 9.71 -15.10
CA GLN A 138 -2.20 10.76 -16.08
C GLN A 138 -1.84 10.16 -17.44
N ARG A 139 -1.02 9.11 -17.46
CA ARG A 139 -0.65 8.40 -18.70
C ARG A 139 -1.84 7.73 -19.36
N LEU A 140 -2.73 7.10 -18.57
CA LEU A 140 -3.97 6.52 -19.08
C LEU A 140 -4.92 7.60 -19.64
N GLN A 141 -4.99 8.77 -18.99
CA GLN A 141 -5.77 9.90 -19.52
C GLN A 141 -5.19 10.45 -20.83
N LEU A 142 -3.87 10.52 -20.95
CA LEU A 142 -3.19 10.92 -22.19
C LEU A 142 -3.45 9.93 -23.33
N ALA A 143 -3.48 8.62 -23.03
CA ALA A 143 -3.79 7.60 -24.02
C ALA A 143 -5.26 7.69 -24.50
N GLY A 144 -6.19 8.04 -23.61
CA GLY A 144 -7.62 8.11 -23.92
C GLY A 144 -8.14 6.77 -24.48
N ASP A 145 -8.81 6.81 -25.62
CA ASP A 145 -9.35 5.62 -26.30
C ASP A 145 -8.33 4.91 -27.22
N ASN A 146 -7.06 5.34 -27.23
CA ASN A 146 -6.03 4.75 -28.07
C ASN A 146 -5.58 3.39 -27.52
N LEU A 147 -6.05 2.31 -28.13
CA LEU A 147 -5.69 0.94 -27.75
C LEU A 147 -4.19 0.65 -27.82
N SER A 148 -3.46 1.22 -28.79
CA SER A 148 -2.01 1.05 -28.86
C SER A 148 -1.30 1.74 -27.70
N GLY A 149 -1.80 2.91 -27.28
CA GLY A 149 -1.32 3.61 -26.09
C GLY A 149 -1.55 2.80 -24.81
N LEU A 150 -2.75 2.21 -24.67
CA LEU A 150 -3.07 1.34 -23.54
C LEU A 150 -2.14 0.13 -23.47
N LEU A 151 -1.90 -0.57 -24.59
CA LEU A 151 -1.02 -1.74 -24.64
C LEU A 151 0.45 -1.39 -24.38
N MET A 152 0.89 -0.20 -24.78
CA MET A 152 2.23 0.31 -24.45
C MET A 152 2.37 0.55 -22.95
N ILE A 153 1.39 1.23 -22.32
CA ILE A 153 1.36 1.43 -20.87
C ILE A 153 1.34 0.08 -20.15
N ASP A 154 0.48 -0.86 -20.56
CA ASP A 154 0.44 -2.20 -19.97
C ASP A 154 1.81 -2.89 -20.05
N THR A 155 2.46 -2.86 -21.22
CA THR A 155 3.80 -3.44 -21.37
C THR A 155 4.81 -2.83 -20.40
N GLU A 156 4.81 -1.52 -20.21
CA GLU A 156 5.71 -0.85 -19.26
C GLU A 156 5.43 -1.22 -17.80
N LEU A 157 4.16 -1.39 -17.42
CA LEU A 157 3.77 -1.80 -16.06
C LEU A 157 4.32 -3.19 -15.69
N SER A 158 4.57 -4.05 -16.69
CA SER A 158 5.18 -5.38 -16.47
C SER A 158 6.64 -5.33 -15.98
N ALA A 159 7.31 -4.17 -16.06
CA ALA A 159 8.70 -4.01 -15.64
C ALA A 159 8.87 -3.75 -14.14
N ARG A 160 7.80 -3.50 -13.36
CA ARG A 160 7.91 -3.26 -11.92
C ARG A 160 8.51 -4.49 -11.23
N THR A 161 9.48 -4.30 -10.35
CA THR A 161 10.08 -5.40 -9.58
C THR A 161 9.78 -5.21 -8.11
N PHE A 162 9.41 -6.29 -7.43
CA PHE A 162 9.30 -6.25 -5.98
C PHE A 162 10.68 -6.09 -5.35
N ALA A 163 10.84 -5.03 -4.57
CA ALA A 163 11.98 -4.83 -3.69
C ALA A 163 11.45 -4.77 -2.25
N PRO A 164 11.83 -5.71 -1.36
CA PRO A 164 11.37 -5.68 0.02
C PRO A 164 11.71 -4.33 0.68
N PRO A 165 10.73 -3.63 1.28
CA PRO A 165 10.96 -2.35 1.94
C PRO A 165 11.96 -2.46 3.09
N VAL A 166 12.90 -1.51 3.14
CA VAL A 166 13.90 -1.41 4.22
C VAL A 166 13.52 -0.27 5.15
N VAL A 167 12.83 -0.60 6.24
CA VAL A 167 12.38 0.39 7.22
C VAL A 167 13.50 0.72 8.22
N PRO A 168 13.96 1.98 8.31
CA PRO A 168 14.97 2.40 9.27
C PRO A 168 14.59 2.05 10.71
N GLY A 169 15.55 1.50 11.47
CA GLY A 169 15.33 1.16 12.87
C GLY A 169 14.59 -0.16 13.11
N LEU A 170 14.14 -0.86 12.07
CA LEU A 170 13.63 -2.22 12.19
C LEU A 170 14.77 -3.23 11.97
N PRO A 171 15.10 -4.10 12.94
CA PRO A 171 16.10 -5.14 12.75
C PRO A 171 15.74 -6.08 11.58
N PRO A 172 16.69 -6.85 11.02
CA PRO A 172 16.38 -7.90 10.05
C PRO A 172 15.42 -8.95 10.62
N ALA A 173 14.66 -9.63 9.77
CA ALA A 173 13.86 -10.77 10.20
C ALA A 173 14.79 -11.89 10.73
N PRO A 174 14.41 -12.62 11.79
CA PRO A 174 15.18 -13.76 12.26
C PRO A 174 15.32 -14.87 11.22
#